data_AF-A0A239AJU6-F1
#
_entry.id   AF-A0A239AJU6-F1
#
_cell.length_a   1.000
_cell.length_b   1.000
_cell.length_c   1.000
_cell.angle_alpha   90.00
_cell.angle_beta   90.00
_cell.angle_gamma   90.00
#
_symmetry.space_group_name_H-M   'P 1'
#
loop_
_entity.id
_entity.type
_entity.pdbx_description
1 polymer ?
#
loop_
_entity_poly.entity_id
_entity_poly.type
_entity_poly.pdbx_seq_one_letter_code
_entity_poly.pdbx_strand_id
1 'polypeptide(L)'
;MKLSISKNVHLVEPGDFEPTDHWYPRVLNSNIHPLVSYFLNLTHEQLAERYHRLHPQSDLASILEILRYQPQYFRWAGTDLMHVTNHEGNRKLTVIETNSCPSGQKSMPLLDLNVEQGGYKRLIERTFKPMVNAHLMDGALAVIYDKNPMENIGYAATVADVFEENVFLAKFDKADIDPPVKFDDGTMYVRNEKEEWVKIRAAFRYVTQEPWNRLPKQTKTLILNPIEACLSGGRNKEIASAAYDVFNEQFKDKGIGIFTPKTFRKVKYAELQGHFDRLGGSMVIKVPDSNAGQGVYTVVSQKELDHAMSEINPDDEYLIQELIHSNFNKNLDPSKAWYHVGTIPDSKGRSFAFDLRLMMHATAEGIRPLAVYSRRSRFPLNQELPEDMNSWEVYGTNLSIKGEDGWTYADERLMLFDIRNFGQLGLGIDELIKGFIQSAMAVYAIDQNAIKTYGNSPIKDYFTTQNQES
;
A
#
# COMPACT_ATOMS: atom_id res chain seq x y z
N MET A 1 25.79 -6.89 16.25
CA MET A 1 26.11 -8.23 15.71
C MET A 1 25.05 -8.48 14.66
N LYS A 2 25.38 -8.70 13.38
CA LYS A 2 24.32 -9.00 12.38
C LYS A 2 23.56 -10.21 12.88
N LEU A 3 22.25 -10.07 13.12
CA LEU A 3 21.40 -11.17 13.56
C LEU A 3 21.67 -12.35 12.61
N SER A 4 22.22 -13.45 13.13
CA SER A 4 22.42 -14.67 12.37
C SER A 4 21.05 -15.29 12.19
N ILE A 5 20.33 -14.88 11.14
CA ILE A 5 18.98 -15.32 10.87
C ILE A 5 19.02 -16.84 10.68
N SER A 6 18.48 -17.57 11.66
CA SER A 6 18.14 -18.99 11.50
C SER A 6 17.25 -19.13 10.26
N LYS A 7 17.40 -20.23 9.52
CA LYS A 7 16.84 -20.38 8.18
C LYS A 7 15.32 -20.17 8.10
N ASN A 8 14.60 -20.43 9.21
CA ASN A 8 13.12 -20.46 9.24
C ASN A 8 12.48 -19.63 10.37
N VAL A 9 13.03 -19.64 11.60
CA VAL A 9 12.49 -18.90 12.76
C VAL A 9 13.60 -18.33 13.60
N HIS A 10 13.48 -17.07 13.97
CA HIS A 10 14.43 -16.39 14.84
C HIS A 10 13.72 -15.79 16.05
N LEU A 11 14.33 -15.90 17.23
CA LEU A 11 13.88 -15.19 18.41
C LEU A 11 14.53 -13.81 18.41
N VAL A 12 13.72 -12.77 18.47
CA VAL A 12 14.17 -11.37 18.53
C VAL A 12 13.92 -10.85 19.94
N GLU A 13 14.95 -10.27 20.55
CA GLU A 13 14.95 -9.78 21.92
C GLU A 13 14.82 -8.24 21.97
N PRO A 14 14.31 -7.67 23.07
CA PRO A 14 14.38 -6.22 23.28
C PRO A 14 15.83 -5.73 23.23
N GLY A 15 16.08 -4.66 22.46
CA GLY A 15 17.39 -4.09 22.19
C GLY A 15 18.03 -4.51 20.86
N ASP A 16 17.40 -5.43 20.12
CA ASP A 16 17.95 -5.95 18.85
C ASP A 16 17.77 -5.01 17.64
N PHE A 17 17.09 -3.86 17.79
CA PHE A 17 16.87 -2.94 16.68
C PHE A 17 18.18 -2.26 16.25
N GLU A 18 18.66 -2.58 15.05
CA GLU A 18 19.84 -1.95 14.45
C GLU A 18 19.41 -1.15 13.21
N PRO A 19 19.51 0.19 13.21
CA PRO A 19 19.01 1.02 12.12
C PRO A 19 19.63 0.65 10.76
N THR A 20 20.91 0.31 10.74
CA THR A 20 21.62 -0.02 9.50
C THR A 20 21.10 -1.30 8.81
N ASP A 21 20.37 -2.15 9.53
CA ASP A 21 19.78 -3.38 9.00
C ASP A 21 18.33 -3.19 8.48
N HIS A 22 17.68 -2.06 8.76
CA HIS A 22 16.23 -1.87 8.53
C HIS A 22 15.87 -0.68 7.64
N TRP A 23 16.84 0.18 7.33
CA TRP A 23 16.67 1.38 6.52
C TRP A 23 17.62 1.35 5.32
N TYR A 24 17.20 1.94 4.19
CA TYR A 24 18.16 2.16 3.11
C TYR A 24 19.27 3.12 3.58
N PRO A 25 20.55 2.90 3.23
CA PRO A 25 21.62 3.82 3.61
C PRO A 25 21.35 5.28 3.20
N ARG A 26 20.73 5.49 2.03
CA ARG A 26 20.31 6.83 1.57
C ARG A 26 19.27 7.48 2.47
N VAL A 27 18.41 6.69 3.13
CA VAL A 27 17.36 7.16 4.03
C VAL A 27 17.95 7.61 5.36
N LEU A 28 18.85 6.83 5.95
CA LEU A 28 19.56 7.21 7.19
C LEU A 28 20.38 8.49 7.01
N ASN A 29 20.91 8.73 5.80
CA ASN A 29 21.68 9.92 5.46
C ASN A 29 20.84 11.05 4.85
N SER A 30 19.52 11.07 5.11
CA SER A 30 18.61 12.07 4.56
C SER A 30 17.79 12.73 5.66
N ASN A 31 17.45 14.00 5.45
CA ASN A 31 16.53 14.74 6.32
C ASN A 31 15.19 14.88 5.62
N ILE A 32 14.11 14.60 6.35
CA ILE A 32 12.75 14.77 5.84
C ILE A 32 12.52 16.22 5.38
N HIS A 33 11.79 16.39 4.27
CA HIS A 33 11.44 17.73 3.82
C HIS A 33 10.48 18.41 4.84
N PRO A 34 10.68 19.69 5.22
CA PRO A 34 9.88 20.35 6.26
C PRO A 34 8.36 20.33 6.00
N LEU A 35 7.94 20.54 4.74
CA LEU A 35 6.53 20.46 4.34
C LEU A 35 5.93 19.05 4.59
N VAL A 36 6.72 18.00 4.35
CA VAL A 36 6.28 16.62 4.55
C VAL A 36 6.19 16.30 6.04
N SER A 37 7.17 16.76 6.83
CA SER A 37 7.11 16.66 8.29
C SER A 37 5.88 17.38 8.85
N TYR A 38 5.60 18.60 8.36
CA TYR A 38 4.40 19.35 8.75
C TYR A 38 3.12 18.61 8.38
N PHE A 39 3.00 18.10 7.16
CA PHE A 39 1.87 17.29 6.68
C PHE A 39 1.56 16.11 7.63
N LEU A 40 2.58 15.37 8.05
CA LEU A 40 2.43 14.19 8.90
C LEU A 40 1.95 14.51 10.32
N ASN A 41 2.08 15.78 10.73
CA ASN A 41 1.68 16.28 12.05
C ASN A 41 0.35 17.05 12.03
N LEU A 42 -0.25 17.32 10.86
CA LEU A 42 -1.55 18.00 10.78
C LEU A 42 -2.64 17.24 11.54
N THR A 43 -3.54 17.92 12.25
CA THR A 43 -4.71 17.30 12.89
C THR A 43 -5.78 16.93 11.86
N HIS A 44 -6.75 16.11 12.24
CA HIS A 44 -7.88 15.79 11.35
C HIS A 44 -8.68 17.03 10.95
N GLU A 45 -8.85 17.98 11.87
CA GLU A 45 -9.51 19.26 11.62
C GLU A 45 -8.75 20.07 10.57
N GLN A 46 -7.43 20.21 10.72
CA GLN A 46 -6.62 20.94 9.75
C GLN A 46 -6.67 20.30 8.35
N LEU A 47 -6.61 18.97 8.29
CA LEU A 47 -6.71 18.22 7.03
C LEU A 47 -8.08 18.42 6.36
N ALA A 48 -9.16 18.24 7.14
CA ALA A 48 -10.53 18.32 6.65
C ALA A 48 -10.89 19.75 6.22
N GLU A 49 -10.58 20.75 7.03
CA GLU A 49 -10.82 22.17 6.72
C GLU A 49 -10.06 22.61 5.48
N ARG A 50 -8.78 22.22 5.36
CA ARG A 50 -7.98 22.57 4.18
C ARG A 50 -8.53 21.91 2.92
N TYR A 51 -8.92 20.65 2.99
CA TYR A 51 -9.54 19.96 1.86
C TYR A 51 -10.89 20.58 1.48
N HIS A 52 -11.76 20.84 2.45
CA HIS A 52 -13.06 21.46 2.23
C HIS A 52 -12.92 22.84 1.60
N ARG A 53 -11.96 23.65 2.04
CA ARG A 53 -11.67 24.96 1.42
C ARG A 53 -11.32 24.87 -0.06
N LEU A 54 -10.60 23.82 -0.47
CA LEU A 54 -10.20 23.59 -1.85
C LEU A 54 -11.28 22.89 -2.68
N HIS A 55 -12.29 22.30 -2.03
CA HIS A 55 -13.42 21.62 -2.64
C HIS A 55 -14.70 22.08 -1.94
N PRO A 56 -15.19 23.31 -2.20
CA PRO A 56 -16.27 23.93 -1.43
C PRO A 56 -17.61 23.17 -1.50
N GLN A 57 -17.75 22.24 -2.44
CA GLN A 57 -18.92 21.35 -2.57
C GLN A 57 -18.86 20.12 -1.64
N SER A 58 -17.71 19.85 -1.02
CA SER A 58 -17.54 18.71 -0.13
C SER A 58 -18.18 18.96 1.24
N ASP A 59 -18.72 17.93 1.86
CA ASP A 59 -19.28 17.98 3.20
C ASP A 59 -18.18 17.78 4.25
N LEU A 60 -17.87 18.83 5.01
CA LEU A 60 -16.81 18.83 6.02
C LEU A 60 -17.02 17.76 7.11
N ALA A 61 -18.27 17.56 7.53
CA ALA A 61 -18.61 16.59 8.57
C ALA A 61 -18.32 15.15 8.11
N SER A 62 -18.66 14.81 6.88
CA SER A 62 -18.38 13.50 6.27
C SER A 62 -16.88 13.25 6.13
N ILE A 63 -16.09 14.28 5.76
CA ILE A 63 -14.62 14.15 5.72
C ILE A 63 -14.06 13.85 7.12
N LEU A 64 -14.52 14.59 8.14
CA LEU A 64 -14.10 14.36 9.52
C LEU A 64 -14.52 12.98 10.03
N GLU A 65 -15.71 12.50 9.67
CA GLU A 65 -16.18 11.15 9.99
C GLU A 65 -15.22 10.09 9.42
N ILE A 66 -14.85 10.22 8.14
CA ILE A 66 -13.92 9.29 7.48
C ILE A 66 -12.52 9.35 8.12
N LEU A 67 -12.03 10.54 8.44
CA LEU A 67 -10.72 10.69 9.08
C LEU A 67 -10.70 10.14 10.51
N ARG A 68 -11.79 10.30 11.26
CA ARG A 68 -11.94 9.77 12.64
C ARG A 68 -12.37 8.31 12.69
N TYR A 69 -12.73 7.74 11.54
CA TYR A 69 -13.09 6.33 11.45
C TYR A 69 -11.97 5.44 11.95
N GLN A 70 -12.33 4.40 12.69
CA GLN A 70 -11.41 3.38 13.20
C GLN A 70 -11.72 2.05 12.51
N PRO A 71 -10.96 1.69 11.45
CA PRO A 71 -11.17 0.44 10.72
C PRO A 71 -11.19 -0.78 11.63
N GLN A 72 -12.11 -1.71 11.39
CA GLN A 72 -12.21 -2.96 12.14
C GLN A 72 -11.21 -4.00 11.62
N TYR A 73 -11.10 -4.14 10.30
CA TYR A 73 -10.26 -5.13 9.63
C TYR A 73 -9.02 -4.50 8.97
N PHE A 74 -9.15 -3.35 8.31
CA PHE A 74 -8.12 -2.79 7.44
C PHE A 74 -7.34 -1.65 8.11
N ARG A 75 -6.59 -1.98 9.16
CA ARG A 75 -5.96 -1.00 10.07
C ARG A 75 -4.60 -0.48 9.61
N TRP A 76 -3.91 -1.21 8.74
CA TRP A 76 -2.64 -0.78 8.16
C TRP A 76 -2.67 -0.94 6.64
N ALA A 77 -2.58 0.18 5.92
CA ALA A 77 -2.80 0.23 4.49
C ALA A 77 -1.79 1.12 3.77
N GLY A 78 -1.55 0.83 2.49
CA GLY A 78 -0.79 1.71 1.61
C GLY A 78 -1.51 1.89 0.28
N THR A 79 -1.72 3.13 -0.13
CA THR A 79 -2.36 3.46 -1.40
C THR A 79 -1.31 3.95 -2.38
N ASP A 80 -1.36 3.43 -3.61
CA ASP A 80 -0.59 3.95 -4.74
C ASP A 80 -1.46 4.97 -5.49
N LEU A 81 -0.97 6.19 -5.56
CA LEU A 81 -1.62 7.32 -6.22
C LEU A 81 -0.78 7.78 -7.42
N MET A 82 -1.41 8.33 -8.44
CA MET A 82 -0.72 9.05 -9.52
C MET A 82 -1.24 10.48 -9.63
N HIS A 83 -0.33 11.44 -9.83
CA HIS A 83 -0.70 12.84 -10.05
C HIS A 83 -1.00 13.06 -11.53
N VAL A 84 -2.25 13.39 -11.83
CA VAL A 84 -2.77 13.47 -13.19
C VAL A 84 -3.40 14.83 -13.49
N THR A 85 -3.42 15.20 -14.76
CA THR A 85 -4.08 16.39 -15.28
C THR A 85 -4.93 16.04 -16.49
N ASN A 86 -6.02 16.76 -16.73
CA ASN A 86 -6.78 16.67 -17.97
C ASN A 86 -6.44 17.85 -18.91
N HIS A 87 -7.07 17.88 -20.09
CA HIS A 87 -6.89 18.94 -21.11
C HIS A 87 -7.33 20.35 -20.64
N GLU A 88 -8.16 20.45 -19.60
CA GLU A 88 -8.58 21.72 -19.00
C GLU A 88 -7.59 22.23 -17.94
N GLY A 89 -6.53 21.47 -17.65
CA GLY A 89 -5.57 21.75 -16.59
C GLY A 89 -6.04 21.36 -15.19
N ASN A 90 -7.17 20.66 -15.07
CA ASN A 90 -7.66 20.16 -13.80
C ASN A 90 -6.75 19.03 -13.30
N ARG A 91 -6.16 19.21 -12.12
CA ARG A 91 -5.25 18.24 -11.50
C ARG A 91 -5.98 17.39 -10.47
N LYS A 92 -5.69 16.09 -10.46
CA LYS A 92 -6.18 15.13 -9.47
C LYS A 92 -5.08 14.18 -9.05
N LEU A 93 -5.17 13.68 -7.83
CA LEU A 93 -4.50 12.43 -7.46
C LEU A 93 -5.48 11.30 -7.73
N THR A 94 -5.07 10.27 -8.47
CA THR A 94 -5.93 9.13 -8.76
C THR A 94 -5.44 7.90 -8.02
N VAL A 95 -6.35 7.18 -7.36
CA VAL A 95 -6.07 5.92 -6.69
C VAL A 95 -5.87 4.83 -7.75
N ILE A 96 -4.72 4.17 -7.71
CA ILE A 96 -4.38 3.07 -8.61
C ILE A 96 -4.65 1.72 -7.95
N GLU A 97 -4.22 1.58 -6.69
CA GLU A 97 -4.48 0.40 -5.86
C GLU A 97 -4.31 0.73 -4.37
N THR A 98 -4.93 -0.07 -3.52
CA THR A 98 -4.79 0.01 -2.06
C THR A 98 -4.41 -1.36 -1.53
N ASN A 99 -3.35 -1.39 -0.74
CA ASN A 99 -2.63 -2.60 -0.35
C ASN A 99 -2.62 -2.78 1.16
N SER A 100 -2.92 -4.00 1.59
CA SER A 100 -2.65 -4.50 2.94
C SER A 100 -1.22 -5.03 3.05
N CYS A 101 -0.62 -4.86 4.23
CA CYS A 101 0.81 -5.13 4.48
C CYS A 101 1.72 -4.37 3.49
N PRO A 102 1.57 -3.04 3.34
CA PRO A 102 2.38 -2.25 2.42
C PRO A 102 3.86 -2.25 2.83
N SER A 103 4.75 -2.26 1.84
CA SER A 103 6.18 -1.95 2.02
C SER A 103 6.39 -0.43 1.97
N GLY A 104 7.32 0.09 2.76
CA GLY A 104 7.70 1.49 2.57
C GLY A 104 8.39 2.20 3.71
N GLN A 105 8.41 1.63 4.92
CA GLN A 105 9.04 2.31 6.06
C GLN A 105 10.49 2.60 5.74
N LYS A 106 11.24 1.57 5.30
CA LYS A 106 12.64 1.68 4.85
C LYS A 106 12.93 2.74 3.77
N SER A 107 11.90 3.32 3.13
CA SER A 107 11.98 4.31 2.05
C SER A 107 11.63 5.74 2.49
N MET A 108 11.34 5.96 3.78
CA MET A 108 10.96 7.26 4.31
C MET A 108 12.02 7.78 5.30
N PRO A 109 12.54 9.01 5.11
CA PRO A 109 13.42 9.64 6.10
C PRO A 109 12.76 9.71 7.48
N LEU A 110 13.57 9.59 8.54
CA LEU A 110 13.07 9.69 9.91
C LEU A 110 12.42 11.06 10.16
N LEU A 111 11.29 11.03 10.88
CA LEU A 111 10.60 12.24 11.34
C LEU A 111 11.35 12.92 12.48
N ASP A 112 11.91 12.11 13.38
CA ASP A 112 12.76 12.51 14.49
C ASP A 112 14.01 11.62 14.44
N LEU A 113 15.18 12.24 14.31
CA LEU A 113 16.46 11.54 14.21
C LEU A 113 16.84 10.81 15.50
N ASN A 114 16.24 11.18 16.64
CA ASN A 114 16.48 10.51 17.93
C ASN A 114 15.59 9.26 18.11
N VAL A 115 14.65 9.01 17.19
CA VAL A 115 13.77 7.85 17.22
C VAL A 115 14.10 6.96 16.03
N GLU A 116 15.14 6.14 16.17
CA GLU A 116 15.71 5.37 15.07
C GLU A 116 14.76 4.32 14.48
N GLN A 117 13.80 3.83 15.28
CA GLN A 117 12.71 2.96 14.84
C GLN A 117 11.66 3.70 13.98
N GLY A 118 11.66 5.04 13.97
CA GLY A 118 10.85 5.88 13.08
C GLY A 118 9.39 5.44 12.92
N GLY A 119 9.00 5.19 11.68
CA GLY A 119 7.63 4.79 11.34
C GLY A 119 7.25 3.38 11.78
N TYR A 120 8.22 2.48 12.02
CA TYR A 120 7.93 1.17 12.63
C TYR A 120 7.30 1.38 14.02
N LYS A 121 7.97 2.17 14.87
CA LYS A 121 7.51 2.47 16.23
C LYS A 121 6.12 3.09 16.24
N ARG A 122 5.88 4.10 15.40
CA ARG A 122 4.57 4.77 15.28
C ARG A 122 3.45 3.78 14.94
N LEU A 123 3.69 2.83 14.04
CA LEU A 123 2.69 1.82 13.68
C LEU A 123 2.43 0.87 14.85
N ILE A 124 3.49 0.33 15.45
CA ILE A 124 3.38 -0.64 16.54
C ILE A 124 2.72 -0.01 17.76
N GLU A 125 3.21 1.12 18.25
CA GLU A 125 2.70 1.76 19.47
C GLU A 125 1.26 2.25 19.34
N ARG A 126 0.88 2.84 18.19
CA ARG A 126 -0.43 3.48 18.04
C ARG A 126 -1.50 2.58 17.44
N THR A 127 -1.12 1.41 16.93
CA THR A 127 -2.03 0.47 16.23
C THR A 127 -1.95 -0.91 16.82
N PHE A 128 -0.80 -1.56 16.75
CA PHE A 128 -0.67 -2.98 17.11
C PHE A 128 -0.72 -3.18 18.64
N LYS A 129 -0.02 -2.35 19.42
CA LYS A 129 -0.02 -2.43 20.89
C LYS A 129 -1.42 -2.28 21.50
N PRO A 130 -2.23 -1.27 21.13
CA PRO A 130 -3.63 -1.20 21.56
C PRO A 130 -4.42 -2.46 21.21
N MET A 131 -4.15 -3.05 20.03
CA MET A 131 -4.81 -4.29 19.63
C MET A 131 -4.46 -5.47 20.52
N VAL A 132 -3.16 -5.67 20.78
CA VAL A 132 -2.69 -6.76 21.65
C VAL A 132 -3.18 -6.57 23.08
N ASN A 133 -3.16 -5.35 23.61
CA ASN A 133 -3.57 -5.07 24.99
C ASN A 133 -5.06 -5.37 25.25
N ALA A 134 -5.93 -5.19 24.25
CA ALA A 134 -7.35 -5.54 24.37
C ALA A 134 -7.63 -7.03 24.10
N HIS A 135 -6.63 -7.81 23.69
CA HIS A 135 -6.78 -9.21 23.33
C HIS A 135 -6.43 -10.12 24.50
N LEU A 136 -7.42 -10.84 25.03
CA LEU A 136 -7.32 -11.60 26.29
C LEU A 136 -6.58 -12.95 26.19
N MET A 137 -6.03 -13.30 25.04
CA MET A 137 -5.39 -14.60 24.84
C MET A 137 -3.96 -14.60 25.36
N ASP A 138 -3.58 -15.62 26.14
CA ASP A 138 -2.19 -15.85 26.50
C ASP A 138 -1.41 -16.55 25.38
N GLY A 139 -0.11 -16.25 25.29
CA GLY A 139 0.82 -16.81 24.31
C GLY A 139 1.96 -15.83 24.02
N ALA A 140 2.88 -16.18 23.13
CA ALA A 140 3.95 -15.30 22.69
C ALA A 140 3.52 -14.35 21.55
N LEU A 141 4.38 -13.39 21.22
CA LEU A 141 4.22 -12.52 20.04
C LEU A 141 5.00 -13.07 18.85
N ALA A 142 4.51 -12.79 17.65
CA ALA A 142 5.21 -13.16 16.43
C ALA A 142 5.16 -12.06 15.35
N VAL A 143 6.14 -12.11 14.46
CA VAL A 143 6.09 -11.49 13.13
C VAL A 143 6.18 -12.61 12.10
N ILE A 144 5.17 -12.71 11.23
CA ILE A 144 5.15 -13.70 10.15
C ILE A 144 5.33 -13.01 8.81
N TYR A 145 6.18 -13.55 7.93
CA TYR A 145 6.49 -12.92 6.66
C TYR A 145 6.81 -13.91 5.55
N ASP A 146 6.55 -13.54 4.29
CA ASP A 146 6.93 -14.35 3.12
C ASP A 146 7.99 -13.70 2.23
N LYS A 147 8.25 -12.41 2.39
CA LYS A 147 9.28 -11.67 1.64
C LYS A 147 9.79 -10.47 2.44
N ASN A 148 10.79 -9.78 1.90
CA ASN A 148 11.29 -8.50 2.43
C ASN A 148 11.77 -8.60 3.90
N PRO A 149 12.79 -9.43 4.18
CA PRO A 149 13.29 -9.62 5.54
C PRO A 149 13.74 -8.32 6.22
N MET A 150 14.29 -7.36 5.46
CA MET A 150 14.73 -6.05 5.97
C MET A 150 13.65 -5.33 6.81
N GLU A 151 12.43 -5.15 6.29
CA GLU A 151 11.36 -4.49 7.06
C GLU A 151 10.80 -5.41 8.14
N ASN A 152 10.76 -6.71 7.92
CA ASN A 152 10.16 -7.66 8.86
C ASN A 152 11.00 -7.88 10.11
N ILE A 153 12.32 -7.87 9.99
CA ILE A 153 13.22 -7.85 11.15
C ILE A 153 13.04 -6.52 11.89
N GLY A 154 12.96 -5.40 11.18
CA GLY A 154 12.68 -4.09 11.80
C GLY A 154 11.35 -4.05 12.55
N TYR A 155 10.29 -4.65 11.99
CA TYR A 155 9.02 -4.83 12.69
C TYR A 155 9.17 -5.73 13.92
N ALA A 156 9.85 -6.87 13.82
CA ALA A 156 10.02 -7.79 14.95
C ALA A 156 10.80 -7.16 16.10
N ALA A 157 11.93 -6.50 15.80
CA ALA A 157 12.73 -5.79 16.79
C ALA A 157 11.94 -4.63 17.43
N THR A 158 11.18 -3.88 16.64
CA THR A 158 10.30 -2.82 17.17
C THR A 158 9.20 -3.39 18.06
N VAL A 159 8.59 -4.52 17.69
CA VAL A 159 7.60 -5.20 18.55
C VAL A 159 8.26 -5.66 19.84
N ALA A 160 9.47 -6.23 19.79
CA ALA A 160 10.18 -6.68 20.99
C ALA A 160 10.45 -5.50 21.94
N ASP A 161 10.95 -4.38 21.42
CA ASP A 161 11.21 -3.16 22.19
C ASP A 161 9.95 -2.55 22.80
N VAL A 162 8.85 -2.48 22.03
CA VAL A 162 7.61 -1.80 22.47
C VAL A 162 6.84 -2.62 23.51
N PHE A 163 6.98 -3.94 23.49
CA PHE A 163 6.33 -4.85 24.45
C PHE A 163 7.27 -5.31 25.57
N GLU A 164 8.57 -5.04 25.47
CA GLU A 164 9.60 -5.55 26.40
C GLU A 164 9.53 -7.08 26.54
N GLU A 165 9.26 -7.76 25.42
CA GLU A 165 9.07 -9.21 25.33
C GLU A 165 9.78 -9.78 24.09
N ASN A 166 10.21 -11.04 24.16
CA ASN A 166 10.78 -11.71 23.00
C ASN A 166 9.72 -11.99 21.94
N VAL A 167 10.09 -11.85 20.67
CA VAL A 167 9.20 -12.00 19.51
C VAL A 167 9.72 -13.08 18.56
N PHE A 168 8.84 -13.97 18.12
CA PHE A 168 9.19 -14.95 17.10
C PHE A 168 9.08 -14.33 15.70
N LEU A 169 10.20 -14.17 15.01
CA LEU A 169 10.24 -13.84 13.58
C LEU A 169 10.21 -15.14 12.77
N ALA A 170 9.07 -15.46 12.15
CA ALA A 170 8.88 -16.72 11.43
C ALA A 170 8.61 -16.49 9.94
N LYS A 171 9.43 -17.13 9.09
CA LYS A 171 9.17 -17.16 7.65
C LYS A 171 8.00 -18.10 7.37
N PHE A 172 7.04 -17.65 6.58
CA PHE A 172 5.86 -18.44 6.20
C PHE A 172 5.70 -18.40 4.68
N ASP A 173 6.60 -19.07 3.96
CA ASP A 173 6.63 -19.09 2.49
C ASP A 173 5.46 -19.92 1.90
N LYS A 174 5.05 -19.64 0.66
CA LYS A 174 3.97 -20.42 0.00
C LYS A 174 4.43 -21.77 -0.51
N ALA A 175 5.72 -21.91 -0.81
CA ALA A 175 6.31 -23.15 -1.34
C ALA A 175 6.86 -24.08 -0.25
N ASP A 176 6.83 -23.64 1.01
CA ASP A 176 7.32 -24.43 2.13
C ASP A 176 6.27 -25.49 2.53
N ILE A 177 6.65 -26.76 2.41
CA ILE A 177 5.80 -27.91 2.76
C ILE A 177 5.82 -28.22 4.26
N ASP A 178 6.79 -27.70 5.00
CA ASP A 178 6.91 -27.85 6.45
C ASP A 178 7.22 -26.48 7.10
N PRO A 179 6.30 -25.51 6.94
CA PRO A 179 6.52 -24.16 7.44
C PRO A 179 6.57 -24.18 8.97
N PRO A 180 7.35 -23.28 9.59
CA PRO A 180 7.41 -23.18 11.04
C PRO A 180 6.18 -22.51 11.66
N VAL A 181 5.11 -22.31 10.89
CA VAL A 181 3.85 -21.70 11.33
C VAL A 181 2.74 -22.68 11.01
N LYS A 182 1.89 -22.97 12.00
CA LYS A 182 0.67 -23.75 11.81
C LYS A 182 -0.50 -23.12 12.56
N PHE A 183 -1.70 -23.51 12.17
CA PHE A 183 -2.93 -23.16 12.87
C PHE A 183 -3.62 -24.43 13.35
N ASP A 184 -4.03 -24.44 14.61
CA ASP A 184 -4.87 -25.48 15.20
C ASP A 184 -6.06 -24.80 15.90
N ASP A 185 -7.28 -25.14 15.46
CA ASP A 185 -8.54 -24.52 15.91
C ASP A 185 -8.49 -22.97 16.01
N GLY A 186 -7.97 -22.34 14.95
CA GLY A 186 -7.82 -20.88 14.84
C GLY A 186 -6.67 -20.28 15.66
N THR A 187 -5.95 -21.06 16.45
CA THR A 187 -4.76 -20.61 17.20
C THR A 187 -3.50 -20.83 16.38
N MET A 188 -2.69 -19.80 16.22
CA MET A 188 -1.38 -19.87 15.59
C MET A 188 -0.35 -20.47 16.56
N TYR A 189 0.48 -21.36 16.04
CA TYR A 189 1.69 -21.84 16.71
C TYR A 189 2.91 -21.59 15.83
N VAL A 190 4.03 -21.22 16.46
CA VAL A 190 5.33 -21.10 15.80
C VAL A 190 6.28 -22.15 16.35
N ARG A 191 6.99 -22.86 15.48
CA ARG A 191 8.01 -23.84 15.85
C ARG A 191 9.31 -23.12 16.21
N ASN A 192 9.75 -23.23 17.47
CA ASN A 192 10.98 -22.60 17.94
C ASN A 192 12.24 -23.40 17.49
N GLU A 193 13.43 -22.90 17.82
CA GLU A 193 14.71 -23.55 17.48
C GLU A 193 14.91 -24.93 18.15
N LYS A 194 14.10 -25.26 19.17
CA LYS A 194 14.07 -26.58 19.84
C LYS A 194 13.02 -27.53 19.25
N GLU A 195 12.42 -27.17 18.11
CA GLU A 195 11.33 -27.91 17.45
C GLU A 195 10.02 -27.98 18.27
N GLU A 196 9.85 -27.10 19.25
CA GLU A 196 8.65 -27.01 20.08
C GLU A 196 7.65 -26.01 19.48
N TRP A 197 6.37 -26.36 19.48
CA TRP A 197 5.29 -25.48 19.00
C TRP A 197 4.83 -24.52 20.10
N VAL A 198 5.18 -23.25 19.96
CA VAL A 198 4.84 -22.19 20.89
C VAL A 198 3.55 -21.50 20.46
N LYS A 199 2.59 -21.40 21.40
CA LYS A 199 1.30 -20.73 21.19
C LYS A 199 1.50 -19.23 21.00
N ILE A 200 0.88 -18.65 19.97
CA ILE A 200 0.97 -17.21 19.66
C ILE A 200 -0.35 -16.51 19.99
N ARG A 201 -0.29 -15.47 20.82
CA ARG A 201 -1.46 -14.64 21.15
C ARG A 201 -1.75 -13.58 20.09
N ALA A 202 -0.69 -13.00 19.52
CA ALA A 202 -0.82 -11.99 18.49
C ALA A 202 0.36 -12.03 17.51
N ALA A 203 0.07 -11.78 16.23
CA ALA A 203 1.06 -11.75 15.17
C ALA A 203 0.96 -10.46 14.32
N PHE A 204 2.07 -9.76 14.16
CA PHE A 204 2.22 -8.77 13.11
C PHE A 204 2.46 -9.49 11.78
N ARG A 205 1.60 -9.26 10.80
CA ARG A 205 1.61 -10.04 9.56
C ARG A 205 2.19 -9.23 8.40
N TYR A 206 3.11 -9.86 7.70
CA TYR A 206 3.64 -9.47 6.39
C TYR A 206 3.64 -10.65 5.41
N VAL A 207 2.55 -11.40 5.41
CA VAL A 207 2.32 -12.48 4.44
C VAL A 207 1.49 -11.93 3.29
N THR A 208 2.11 -11.85 2.12
CA THR A 208 1.66 -11.02 1.00
C THR A 208 1.28 -11.82 -0.26
N GLN A 209 1.96 -12.93 -0.57
CA GLN A 209 1.81 -13.64 -1.83
C GLN A 209 0.76 -14.76 -1.72
N GLU A 210 -0.48 -14.54 -2.16
CA GLU A 210 -1.59 -15.52 -1.97
C GLU A 210 -1.75 -15.95 -0.49
N PRO A 211 -1.94 -14.98 0.44
CA PRO A 211 -1.99 -15.29 1.86
C PRO A 211 -3.17 -16.19 2.26
N TRP A 212 -4.23 -16.25 1.45
CA TRP A 212 -5.41 -17.10 1.68
C TRP A 212 -5.13 -18.60 1.59
N ASN A 213 -3.99 -19.01 0.99
CA ASN A 213 -3.57 -20.41 0.97
C ASN A 213 -3.05 -20.89 2.33
N ARG A 214 -2.77 -19.96 3.24
CA ARG A 214 -2.01 -20.21 4.49
C ARG A 214 -2.68 -19.64 5.73
N LEU A 215 -3.40 -18.53 5.61
CA LEU A 215 -4.05 -17.86 6.73
C LEU A 215 -5.55 -18.20 6.76
N PRO A 216 -6.06 -18.70 7.90
CA PRO A 216 -7.49 -18.96 8.05
C PRO A 216 -8.28 -17.63 8.11
N LYS A 217 -9.53 -17.68 7.68
CA LYS A 217 -10.47 -16.54 7.74
C LYS A 217 -10.91 -16.17 9.16
N GLN A 218 -10.82 -17.10 10.09
CA GLN A 218 -11.18 -16.86 11.48
C GLN A 218 -10.06 -17.39 12.34
N THR A 219 -9.46 -16.49 13.12
CA THR A 219 -8.35 -16.82 14.01
C THR A 219 -8.71 -16.41 15.43
N LYS A 220 -8.32 -17.24 16.40
CA LYS A 220 -8.30 -16.88 17.82
C LYS A 220 -7.10 -16.00 18.11
N THR A 221 -5.95 -16.32 17.51
CA THR A 221 -4.77 -15.43 17.51
C THR A 221 -5.12 -14.12 16.81
N LEU A 222 -4.78 -12.99 17.44
CA LEU A 222 -4.90 -11.67 16.84
C LEU A 222 -3.90 -11.49 15.69
N ILE A 223 -4.34 -11.02 14.52
CA ILE A 223 -3.47 -10.78 13.35
C ILE A 223 -3.69 -9.37 12.80
N LEU A 224 -2.61 -8.61 12.58
CA LEU A 224 -2.65 -7.29 11.92
C LEU A 224 -2.04 -7.34 10.51
N ASN A 225 -2.77 -7.11 9.41
CA ASN A 225 -4.23 -7.14 9.29
C ASN A 225 -4.74 -8.60 9.19
N PRO A 226 -5.99 -8.90 9.58
CA PRO A 226 -6.64 -10.18 9.30
C PRO A 226 -6.78 -10.42 7.78
N ILE A 227 -7.03 -11.67 7.36
CA ILE A 227 -7.09 -12.04 5.93
C ILE A 227 -8.32 -11.45 5.24
N GLU A 228 -9.37 -11.18 5.99
CA GLU A 228 -10.62 -10.56 5.58
C GLU A 228 -10.37 -9.18 4.95
N ALA A 229 -9.40 -8.41 5.47
CA ALA A 229 -9.01 -7.14 4.88
C ALA A 229 -8.45 -7.34 3.45
N CYS A 230 -7.69 -8.40 3.20
CA CYS A 230 -7.17 -8.73 1.87
C CYS A 230 -8.30 -9.11 0.91
N LEU A 231 -9.18 -10.02 1.37
CA LEU A 231 -10.30 -10.54 0.58
C LEU A 231 -11.36 -9.48 0.26
N SER A 232 -11.44 -8.43 1.06
CA SER A 232 -12.42 -7.35 0.90
C SER A 232 -11.95 -6.19 0.00
N GLY A 233 -10.77 -6.30 -0.60
CA GLY A 233 -10.21 -5.30 -1.50
C GLY A 233 -8.79 -4.85 -1.15
N GLY A 234 -8.27 -5.19 0.03
CA GLY A 234 -6.90 -4.83 0.41
C GLY A 234 -5.80 -5.61 -0.34
N ARG A 235 -6.17 -6.61 -1.17
CA ARG A 235 -5.28 -7.27 -2.15
C ARG A 235 -5.95 -7.64 -3.46
N ASN A 236 -7.28 -7.70 -3.51
CA ASN A 236 -8.01 -7.99 -4.73
C ASN A 236 -8.51 -6.69 -5.38
N LYS A 237 -7.98 -6.37 -6.57
CA LYS A 237 -8.25 -5.11 -7.27
C LYS A 237 -9.71 -4.97 -7.73
N GLU A 238 -10.35 -6.08 -8.07
CA GLU A 238 -11.74 -6.09 -8.51
C GLU A 238 -12.68 -5.75 -7.36
N ILE A 239 -12.50 -6.41 -6.22
CA ILE A 239 -13.29 -6.16 -5.02
C ILE A 239 -13.06 -4.73 -4.50
N ALA A 240 -11.81 -4.23 -4.56
CA ALA A 240 -11.51 -2.84 -4.22
C ALA A 240 -12.28 -1.86 -5.12
N SER A 241 -12.22 -2.06 -6.45
CA SER A 241 -12.96 -1.22 -7.40
C SER A 241 -14.47 -1.23 -7.15
N ALA A 242 -15.05 -2.39 -6.81
CA ALA A 242 -16.46 -2.48 -6.44
C ALA A 242 -16.78 -1.71 -5.15
N ALA A 243 -15.92 -1.80 -4.14
CA ALA A 243 -16.08 -1.07 -2.89
C ALA A 243 -16.01 0.45 -3.10
N TYR A 244 -15.14 0.92 -4.00
CA TYR A 244 -15.04 2.34 -4.35
C TYR A 244 -16.29 2.86 -5.05
N ASP A 245 -16.91 2.08 -5.93
CA ASP A 245 -18.17 2.45 -6.58
C ASP A 245 -19.30 2.60 -5.56
N VAL A 246 -19.40 1.68 -4.60
CA VAL A 246 -20.38 1.77 -3.50
C VAL A 246 -20.16 3.01 -2.65
N PHE A 247 -18.91 3.31 -2.30
CA PHE A 247 -18.56 4.53 -1.57
C PHE A 247 -18.95 5.78 -2.36
N ASN A 248 -18.59 5.84 -3.64
CA ASN A 248 -18.85 7.01 -4.48
C ASN A 248 -20.34 7.27 -4.66
N GLU A 249 -21.17 6.24 -4.76
CA GLU A 249 -22.63 6.40 -4.81
C GLU A 249 -23.17 6.87 -3.46
N GLN A 250 -22.72 6.28 -2.35
CA GLN A 250 -23.16 6.64 -1.00
C GLN A 250 -22.81 8.09 -0.64
N PHE A 251 -21.64 8.58 -1.04
CA PHE A 251 -21.12 9.91 -0.68
C PHE A 251 -21.28 10.95 -1.80
N LYS A 252 -22.03 10.62 -2.86
CA LYS A 252 -22.26 11.50 -4.02
C LYS A 252 -22.81 12.87 -3.63
N ASP A 253 -23.86 12.88 -2.81
CA ASP A 253 -24.51 14.11 -2.33
C ASP A 253 -23.69 14.85 -1.27
N LYS A 254 -22.59 14.24 -0.80
CA LYS A 254 -21.61 14.83 0.12
C LYS A 254 -20.44 15.47 -0.62
N GLY A 255 -20.42 15.45 -1.95
CA GLY A 255 -19.38 16.09 -2.76
C GLY A 255 -17.97 15.52 -2.53
N ILE A 256 -17.86 14.29 -2.02
CA ILE A 256 -16.59 13.58 -1.84
C ILE A 256 -16.65 12.23 -2.56
N GLY A 257 -15.50 11.78 -3.05
CA GLY A 257 -15.40 10.55 -3.82
C GLY A 257 -13.96 10.12 -4.05
N ILE A 258 -13.79 8.83 -4.25
CA ILE A 258 -12.54 8.18 -4.62
C ILE A 258 -12.40 8.29 -6.13
N PHE A 259 -11.39 9.02 -6.58
CA PHE A 259 -11.09 9.16 -8.00
C PHE A 259 -10.15 8.03 -8.44
N THR A 260 -10.62 7.22 -9.40
CA THR A 260 -9.86 6.12 -10.01
C THR A 260 -9.93 6.25 -11.54
N PRO A 261 -8.98 5.66 -12.29
CA PRO A 261 -9.13 5.53 -13.73
C PRO A 261 -10.39 4.71 -14.05
N LYS A 262 -11.01 4.99 -15.20
CA LYS A 262 -12.18 4.23 -15.63
C LYS A 262 -11.85 2.74 -15.66
N THR A 263 -12.63 1.95 -14.92
CA THR A 263 -12.35 0.53 -14.67
C THR A 263 -13.48 -0.36 -15.18
N PHE A 264 -13.13 -1.44 -15.87
CA PHE A 264 -14.03 -2.52 -16.27
C PHE A 264 -13.60 -3.80 -15.54
N ARG A 265 -14.57 -4.47 -14.91
CA ARG A 265 -14.37 -5.65 -14.06
C ARG A 265 -14.87 -6.90 -14.79
N LYS A 266 -14.33 -8.07 -14.43
CA LYS A 266 -14.74 -9.38 -14.97
C LYS A 266 -14.66 -9.45 -16.51
N VAL A 267 -13.65 -8.81 -17.09
CA VAL A 267 -13.44 -8.84 -18.54
C VAL A 267 -12.83 -10.18 -18.91
N LYS A 268 -13.46 -10.91 -19.82
CA LYS A 268 -12.94 -12.20 -20.28
C LYS A 268 -11.81 -11.99 -21.28
N TYR A 269 -10.92 -12.97 -21.40
CA TYR A 269 -9.81 -12.95 -22.37
C TYR A 269 -10.28 -12.60 -23.81
N ALA A 270 -11.39 -13.20 -24.26
CA ALA A 270 -11.94 -12.95 -25.60
C ALA A 270 -12.50 -11.52 -25.80
N GLU A 271 -12.74 -10.77 -24.73
CA GLU A 271 -13.29 -9.40 -24.77
C GLU A 271 -12.19 -8.33 -24.77
N LEU A 272 -10.92 -8.71 -24.55
CA LEU A 272 -9.79 -7.79 -24.42
C LEU A 272 -9.62 -6.89 -25.65
N GLN A 273 -9.71 -7.45 -26.86
CA GLN A 273 -9.64 -6.67 -28.11
C GLN A 273 -10.74 -5.61 -28.17
N GLY A 274 -11.98 -5.97 -27.83
CA GLY A 274 -13.10 -5.02 -27.85
C GLY A 274 -12.92 -3.88 -26.86
N HIS A 275 -12.33 -4.14 -25.69
CA HIS A 275 -11.99 -3.09 -24.73
C HIS A 275 -10.84 -2.20 -25.20
N PHE A 276 -9.82 -2.77 -25.83
CA PHE A 276 -8.71 -2.02 -26.44
C PHE A 276 -9.22 -1.04 -27.50
N ASP A 277 -10.07 -1.52 -28.42
CA ASP A 277 -10.67 -0.70 -29.47
C ASP A 277 -11.56 0.41 -28.87
N ARG A 278 -12.39 0.05 -27.88
CA ARG A 278 -13.28 0.98 -27.18
C ARG A 278 -12.53 2.09 -26.44
N LEU A 279 -11.33 1.81 -25.94
CA LEU A 279 -10.47 2.76 -25.24
C LEU A 279 -9.48 3.50 -26.16
N GLY A 280 -9.69 3.42 -27.49
CA GLY A 280 -8.91 4.19 -28.45
C GLY A 280 -7.50 3.61 -28.69
N GLY A 281 -7.34 2.30 -28.50
CA GLY A 281 -6.07 1.61 -28.75
C GLY A 281 -5.07 1.74 -27.59
N SER A 282 -5.54 1.96 -26.37
CA SER A 282 -4.69 1.90 -25.19
C SER A 282 -5.45 1.53 -23.92
N MET A 283 -4.84 0.72 -23.06
CA MET A 283 -5.44 0.32 -21.78
C MET A 283 -4.38 -0.23 -20.83
N VAL A 284 -4.80 -0.53 -19.60
CA VAL A 284 -4.03 -1.30 -18.64
C VAL A 284 -4.79 -2.59 -18.33
N ILE A 285 -4.18 -3.74 -18.57
CA ILE A 285 -4.70 -5.05 -18.19
C ILE A 285 -4.14 -5.41 -16.82
N LYS A 286 -5.00 -5.83 -15.88
CA LYS A 286 -4.61 -6.23 -14.53
C LYS A 286 -5.20 -7.58 -14.16
N VAL A 287 -4.35 -8.47 -13.67
CA VAL A 287 -4.78 -9.70 -12.97
C VAL A 287 -5.22 -9.32 -11.55
N PRO A 288 -6.45 -9.66 -11.11
CA PRO A 288 -7.01 -9.15 -9.85
C PRO A 288 -6.18 -9.43 -8.59
N ASP A 289 -5.63 -10.64 -8.47
CA ASP A 289 -4.93 -11.13 -7.27
C ASP A 289 -3.40 -10.98 -7.31
N SER A 290 -2.86 -10.50 -8.43
CA SER A 290 -1.41 -10.31 -8.60
C SER A 290 -0.89 -9.12 -7.79
N ASN A 291 0.41 -9.12 -7.47
CA ASN A 291 1.03 -8.09 -6.65
C ASN A 291 2.39 -7.65 -7.23
N ALA A 292 2.90 -6.51 -6.76
CA ALA A 292 4.21 -5.96 -7.14
C ALA A 292 4.40 -5.73 -8.66
N GLY A 293 3.31 -5.47 -9.38
CA GLY A 293 3.33 -5.19 -10.83
C GLY A 293 3.44 -6.41 -11.71
N GLN A 294 3.49 -7.60 -11.14
CA GLN A 294 3.26 -8.81 -11.92
C GLN A 294 1.80 -8.85 -12.37
N GLY A 295 1.54 -9.32 -13.58
CA GLY A 295 0.18 -9.35 -14.13
C GLY A 295 -0.44 -7.96 -14.32
N VAL A 296 0.38 -6.92 -14.53
CA VAL A 296 -0.06 -5.59 -14.97
C VAL A 296 0.62 -5.28 -16.29
N TYR A 297 -0.18 -5.07 -17.33
CA TYR A 297 0.31 -4.79 -18.68
C TYR A 297 -0.23 -3.43 -19.11
N THR A 298 0.66 -2.48 -19.35
CA THR A 298 0.32 -1.26 -20.08
C THR A 298 0.34 -1.59 -21.57
N VAL A 299 -0.69 -1.17 -22.29
CA VAL A 299 -0.88 -1.50 -23.69
C VAL A 299 -1.17 -0.21 -24.44
N VAL A 300 -0.31 0.15 -25.40
CA VAL A 300 -0.48 1.33 -26.28
C VAL A 300 -0.47 0.98 -27.77
N SER A 301 -0.40 -0.30 -28.12
CA SER A 301 -0.40 -0.78 -29.48
C SER A 301 -0.93 -2.21 -29.58
N GLN A 302 -1.33 -2.63 -30.78
CA GLN A 302 -1.75 -4.01 -31.03
C GLN A 302 -0.63 -5.01 -30.71
N LYS A 303 0.63 -4.69 -31.01
CA LYS A 303 1.79 -5.53 -30.67
C LYS A 303 1.88 -5.80 -29.16
N GLU A 304 1.64 -4.77 -28.35
CA GLU A 304 1.64 -4.94 -26.89
C GLU A 304 0.42 -5.71 -26.38
N LEU A 305 -0.73 -5.57 -27.03
CA LEU A 305 -1.92 -6.35 -26.71
C LEU A 305 -1.67 -7.84 -26.99
N ASP A 306 -1.17 -8.16 -28.17
CA ASP A 306 -0.87 -9.54 -28.58
C ASP A 306 0.14 -10.17 -27.63
N HIS A 307 1.17 -9.42 -27.22
CA HIS A 307 2.14 -9.86 -26.22
C HIS A 307 1.50 -10.07 -24.85
N ALA A 308 0.70 -9.13 -24.35
CA ALA A 308 0.02 -9.31 -23.08
C ALA A 308 -0.89 -10.54 -23.10
N MET A 309 -1.62 -10.74 -24.21
CA MET A 309 -2.48 -11.90 -24.44
C MET A 309 -1.71 -13.22 -24.53
N SER A 310 -0.43 -13.23 -24.89
CA SER A 310 0.39 -14.45 -24.87
C SER A 310 0.89 -14.84 -23.48
N GLU A 311 0.95 -13.88 -22.55
CA GLU A 311 1.49 -14.07 -21.19
C GLU A 311 0.42 -14.37 -20.13
N ILE A 312 -0.85 -14.14 -20.46
CA ILE A 312 -1.97 -14.26 -19.52
C ILE A 312 -2.83 -15.50 -19.84
N ASN A 313 -3.53 -16.03 -18.83
CA ASN A 313 -4.31 -17.26 -18.94
C ASN A 313 -5.69 -17.03 -19.62
N PRO A 314 -6.01 -17.69 -20.74
CA PRO A 314 -7.30 -17.53 -21.41
C PRO A 314 -8.54 -17.83 -20.55
N ASP A 315 -8.40 -18.63 -19.50
CA ASP A 315 -9.51 -19.05 -18.62
C ASP A 315 -9.79 -18.07 -17.46
N ASP A 316 -8.92 -17.06 -17.25
CA ASP A 316 -9.04 -16.11 -16.16
C ASP A 316 -9.92 -14.89 -16.53
N GLU A 317 -10.39 -14.17 -15.51
CA GLU A 317 -11.02 -12.86 -15.63
C GLU A 317 -10.03 -11.73 -15.31
N TYR A 318 -10.18 -10.61 -16.03
CA TYR A 318 -9.27 -9.47 -15.97
C TYR A 318 -9.99 -8.19 -15.53
N LEU A 319 -9.20 -7.29 -14.96
CA LEU A 319 -9.59 -5.91 -14.70
C LEU A 319 -8.91 -5.01 -15.73
N ILE A 320 -9.71 -4.27 -16.50
CA ILE A 320 -9.22 -3.33 -17.51
C ILE A 320 -9.38 -1.92 -17.01
N GLN A 321 -8.30 -1.13 -17.05
CA GLN A 321 -8.31 0.27 -16.70
C GLN A 321 -7.93 1.15 -17.88
N GLU A 322 -8.54 2.32 -17.93
CA GLU A 322 -8.08 3.40 -18.78
C GLU A 322 -6.61 3.73 -18.44
N LEU A 323 -5.79 3.85 -19.48
CA LEU A 323 -4.41 4.26 -19.35
C LEU A 323 -4.35 5.74 -18.99
N ILE A 324 -3.52 6.10 -18.01
CA ILE A 324 -3.14 7.49 -17.80
C ILE A 324 -2.02 7.78 -18.80
N HIS A 325 -2.28 8.69 -19.72
CA HIS A 325 -1.42 8.88 -20.88
C HIS A 325 -0.18 9.72 -20.57
N SER A 326 0.84 9.56 -21.39
CA SER A 326 1.86 10.58 -21.58
C SER A 326 1.32 11.72 -22.45
N ASN A 327 2.07 12.82 -22.57
CA ASN A 327 1.61 14.04 -23.28
C ASN A 327 1.35 13.84 -24.78
N PHE A 328 1.64 12.67 -25.37
CA PHE A 328 1.55 12.44 -26.81
C PHE A 328 0.82 11.15 -27.16
N ASN A 329 -0.36 11.28 -27.79
CA ASN A 329 -0.99 10.22 -28.58
C ASN A 329 -1.85 10.86 -29.68
N LYS A 330 -1.56 10.56 -30.95
CA LYS A 330 -2.23 11.15 -32.12
C LYS A 330 -3.71 10.73 -32.26
N ASN A 331 -4.10 9.59 -31.69
CA ASN A 331 -5.43 9.00 -31.86
C ASN A 331 -6.32 9.16 -30.61
N LEU A 332 -5.86 9.93 -29.63
CA LEU A 332 -6.54 10.12 -28.36
C LEU A 332 -7.43 11.35 -28.41
N ASP A 333 -8.69 11.21 -28.01
CA ASP A 333 -9.58 12.34 -27.73
C ASP A 333 -9.16 13.01 -26.41
N PRO A 334 -8.54 14.21 -26.44
CA PRO A 334 -8.00 14.84 -25.23
C PRO A 334 -9.10 15.19 -24.21
N SER A 335 -10.35 15.30 -24.67
CA SER A 335 -11.47 15.65 -23.80
C SER A 335 -11.83 14.54 -22.80
N LYS A 336 -11.43 13.30 -23.11
CA LYS A 336 -11.73 12.11 -22.32
C LYS A 336 -10.50 11.54 -21.61
N ALA A 337 -9.33 12.14 -21.78
CA ALA A 337 -8.07 11.60 -21.31
C ALA A 337 -7.55 12.26 -20.03
N TRP A 338 -6.84 11.47 -19.24
CA TRP A 338 -5.97 11.93 -18.17
C TRP A 338 -4.52 11.70 -18.54
N TYR A 339 -3.67 12.64 -18.13
CA TYR A 339 -2.25 12.65 -18.42
C TYR A 339 -1.46 12.67 -17.13
N HIS A 340 -0.33 11.98 -17.10
CA HIS A 340 0.61 12.13 -15.99
C HIS A 340 1.13 13.57 -15.94
N VAL A 341 1.10 14.19 -14.75
CA VAL A 341 1.76 15.50 -14.54
C VAL A 341 3.27 15.37 -14.72
N GLY A 342 3.83 14.24 -14.27
CA GLY A 342 5.25 13.92 -14.36
C GLY A 342 6.11 14.72 -13.38
N THR A 343 7.36 14.28 -13.21
CA THR A 343 8.35 15.02 -12.41
C THR A 343 8.62 16.39 -13.04
N ILE A 344 9.10 17.35 -12.24
CA ILE A 344 9.72 18.55 -12.79
C ILE A 344 10.83 18.13 -13.77
N PRO A 345 10.88 18.70 -14.99
CA PRO A 345 11.90 18.33 -15.97
C PRO A 345 13.31 18.52 -15.43
N ASP A 346 14.19 17.54 -15.69
CA ASP A 346 15.59 17.65 -15.33
C ASP A 346 16.37 18.63 -16.24
N SER A 347 17.68 18.77 -16.05
CA SER A 347 18.52 19.64 -16.86
C SER A 347 18.59 19.26 -18.35
N LYS A 348 18.13 18.06 -18.72
CA LYS A 348 17.99 17.59 -20.10
C LYS A 348 16.54 17.70 -20.59
N GLY A 349 15.67 18.36 -19.83
CA GLY A 349 14.25 18.51 -20.12
C GLY A 349 13.44 17.24 -19.96
N ARG A 350 13.96 16.19 -19.30
CA ARG A 350 13.25 14.89 -19.16
C ARG A 350 12.32 14.93 -17.96
N SER A 351 11.07 14.51 -18.17
CA SER A 351 10.07 14.34 -17.11
C SER A 351 9.63 12.88 -17.04
N PHE A 352 9.45 12.33 -15.84
CA PHE A 352 9.15 10.91 -15.63
C PHE A 352 7.78 10.73 -15.00
N ALA A 353 7.09 9.64 -15.32
CA ALA A 353 5.93 9.23 -14.55
C ALA A 353 6.39 8.90 -13.13
N PHE A 354 5.58 9.25 -12.14
CA PHE A 354 5.85 8.85 -10.77
C PHE A 354 4.53 8.56 -10.05
N ASP A 355 4.62 7.70 -9.05
CA ASP A 355 3.53 7.46 -8.11
C ASP A 355 3.81 8.11 -6.76
N LEU A 356 2.78 8.17 -5.92
CA LEU A 356 2.92 8.44 -4.50
C LEU A 356 2.41 7.19 -3.77
N ARG A 357 3.31 6.47 -3.11
CA ARG A 357 2.92 5.45 -2.12
C ARG A 357 2.66 6.18 -0.81
N LEU A 358 1.39 6.25 -0.40
CA LEU A 358 0.99 6.79 0.89
C LEU A 358 0.55 5.66 1.81
N MET A 359 1.29 5.45 2.89
CA MET A 359 0.96 4.52 3.95
C MET A 359 0.19 5.23 5.07
N MET A 360 -0.79 4.56 5.63
CA MET A 360 -1.60 5.03 6.74
C MET A 360 -1.88 3.92 7.73
N HIS A 361 -2.30 4.33 8.92
CA HIS A 361 -2.66 3.40 9.98
C HIS A 361 -3.81 3.94 10.83
N ALA A 362 -4.53 3.03 11.47
CA ALA A 362 -5.57 3.33 12.42
C ALA A 362 -4.98 3.64 13.81
N THR A 363 -5.46 4.70 14.45
CA THR A 363 -5.12 5.09 15.82
C THR A 363 -6.39 5.33 16.63
N ALA A 364 -6.24 5.66 17.92
CA ALA A 364 -7.35 6.03 18.78
C ALA A 364 -8.14 7.26 18.29
N GLU A 365 -7.49 8.10 17.47
CA GLU A 365 -8.10 9.29 16.91
C GLU A 365 -8.76 9.02 15.55
N GLY A 366 -8.42 7.90 14.89
CA GLY A 366 -8.87 7.55 13.54
C GLY A 366 -7.70 7.24 12.60
N ILE A 367 -7.87 7.46 11.31
CA ILE A 367 -6.84 7.18 10.28
C ILE A 367 -5.79 8.29 10.28
N ARG A 368 -4.50 7.94 10.34
CA ARG A 368 -3.37 8.91 10.31
C ARG A 368 -2.36 8.56 9.21
N PRO A 369 -1.68 9.56 8.59
CA PRO A 369 -0.61 9.28 7.64
C PRO A 369 0.63 8.74 8.39
N LEU A 370 1.20 7.68 7.84
CA LEU A 370 2.30 6.94 8.45
C LEU A 370 3.61 7.17 7.71
N ALA A 371 3.62 6.90 6.40
CA ALA A 371 4.79 7.09 5.55
C ALA A 371 4.41 7.50 4.13
N VAL A 372 5.32 8.20 3.45
CA VAL A 372 5.12 8.59 2.05
C VAL A 372 6.45 8.65 1.29
N TYR A 373 6.46 8.09 0.10
CA TYR A 373 7.57 8.15 -0.85
C TYR A 373 7.04 8.00 -2.27
N SER A 374 7.89 8.29 -3.25
CA SER A 374 7.56 8.15 -4.67
C SER A 374 8.52 7.21 -5.37
N ARG A 375 8.02 6.59 -6.44
CA ARG A 375 8.83 5.81 -7.37
C ARG A 375 8.60 6.36 -8.75
N ARG A 376 9.67 6.51 -9.54
CA ARG A 376 9.57 6.97 -10.93
C ARG A 376 9.72 5.83 -11.94
N SER A 377 9.16 6.04 -13.12
CA SER A 377 9.39 5.19 -14.29
C SER A 377 10.83 5.28 -14.79
N ARG A 378 11.23 4.35 -15.66
CA ARG A 378 12.60 4.29 -16.19
C ARG A 378 12.80 5.26 -17.34
N PHE A 379 11.79 5.41 -18.18
CA PHE A 379 11.83 6.19 -19.40
C PHE A 379 11.00 7.49 -19.28
N PRO A 380 11.48 8.62 -19.86
CA PRO A 380 10.75 9.88 -19.78
C PRO A 380 9.39 9.85 -20.49
N LEU A 381 8.39 10.54 -19.93
CA LEU A 381 7.06 10.76 -20.51
C LEU A 381 7.08 11.56 -21.81
N ASN A 382 8.08 12.41 -21.98
CA ASN A 382 8.15 13.41 -23.05
C ASN A 382 9.18 13.05 -24.13
N GLN A 383 9.46 11.76 -24.30
CA GLN A 383 10.33 11.23 -25.35
C GLN A 383 9.59 10.12 -26.11
N GLU A 384 9.93 9.97 -27.38
CA GLU A 384 9.46 8.83 -28.17
C GLU A 384 10.07 7.55 -27.61
N LEU A 385 9.21 6.54 -27.42
CA LEU A 385 9.64 5.24 -26.92
C LEU A 385 10.41 4.50 -28.03
N PRO A 386 11.64 4.05 -27.79
CA PRO A 386 12.38 3.24 -28.75
C PRO A 386 11.63 1.96 -29.15
N GLU A 387 11.80 1.48 -30.39
CA GLU A 387 11.07 0.32 -30.93
C GLU A 387 11.31 -0.99 -30.17
N ASP A 388 12.45 -1.08 -29.47
CA ASP A 388 12.86 -2.22 -28.63
C ASP A 388 12.34 -2.14 -27.19
N MET A 389 11.69 -1.04 -26.80
CA MET A 389 11.08 -0.86 -25.50
C MET A 389 9.56 -1.03 -25.55
N ASN A 390 8.95 -1.28 -24.40
CA ASN A 390 7.50 -1.33 -24.23
C ASN A 390 7.02 -0.20 -23.29
N SER A 391 5.73 0.06 -23.31
CA SER A 391 5.08 1.15 -22.59
C SER A 391 5.24 1.05 -21.08
N TRP A 392 5.55 -0.13 -20.54
CA TRP A 392 5.85 -0.30 -19.11
C TRP A 392 7.07 0.51 -18.69
N GLU A 393 8.04 0.72 -19.57
CA GLU A 393 9.22 1.56 -19.27
C GLU A 393 8.84 3.02 -19.02
N VAL A 394 7.74 3.50 -19.61
CA VAL A 394 7.22 4.87 -19.48
C VAL A 394 6.30 5.01 -18.27
N TYR A 395 5.43 4.03 -18.03
CA TYR A 395 4.32 4.14 -17.07
C TYR A 395 4.55 3.34 -15.77
N GLY A 396 5.36 2.29 -15.82
CA GLY A 396 5.63 1.39 -14.70
C GLY A 396 6.57 2.00 -13.66
N THR A 397 6.09 2.18 -12.44
CA THR A 397 6.86 2.79 -11.32
C THR A 397 7.41 1.76 -10.33
N ASN A 398 7.07 0.48 -10.47
CA ASN A 398 7.52 -0.54 -9.51
C ASN A 398 9.04 -0.72 -9.51
N LEU A 399 9.63 -0.83 -8.32
CA LEU A 399 11.08 -0.97 -8.13
C LEU A 399 11.58 -2.41 -8.25
N SER A 400 10.70 -3.38 -8.01
CA SER A 400 11.05 -4.81 -8.03
C SER A 400 11.32 -5.27 -9.46
N ILE A 401 12.53 -5.78 -9.69
CA ILE A 401 12.94 -6.38 -10.95
C ILE A 401 13.13 -7.88 -10.69
N LYS A 402 12.48 -8.71 -11.52
CA LYS A 402 12.68 -10.16 -11.47
C LYS A 402 13.95 -10.49 -12.28
N GLY A 403 15.01 -10.89 -11.61
CA GLY A 403 16.24 -11.42 -12.22
C GLY A 403 16.22 -12.95 -12.29
N GLU A 404 17.28 -13.53 -12.87
CA GLU A 404 17.44 -14.99 -13.00
C GLU A 404 17.56 -15.70 -11.64
N ASP A 405 18.25 -15.07 -10.67
CA ASP A 405 18.50 -15.61 -9.32
C ASP A 405 17.53 -15.10 -8.24
N GLY A 406 16.43 -14.44 -8.63
CA GLY A 406 15.43 -13.90 -7.71
C GLY A 406 15.16 -12.41 -7.92
N TRP A 407 14.81 -11.70 -6.85
CA TRP A 407 14.36 -10.31 -6.93
C TRP A 407 15.48 -9.31 -6.67
N THR A 408 15.66 -8.34 -7.56
CA THR A 408 16.52 -7.16 -7.36
C THR A 408 15.66 -5.88 -7.28
N TYR A 409 16.26 -4.77 -6.84
CA TYR A 409 15.56 -3.48 -6.65
C TYR A 409 16.30 -2.35 -7.37
N ALA A 410 15.55 -1.55 -8.13
CA ALA A 410 16.04 -0.32 -8.76
C ALA A 410 15.94 0.88 -7.79
N ASP A 411 16.81 0.93 -6.78
CA ASP A 411 16.79 1.95 -5.73
C ASP A 411 17.09 3.37 -6.28
N GLU A 412 17.72 3.49 -7.44
CA GLU A 412 17.96 4.76 -8.15
C GLU A 412 16.68 5.42 -8.68
N ARG A 413 15.58 4.67 -8.77
CA ARG A 413 14.24 5.17 -9.12
C ARG A 413 13.38 5.52 -7.90
N LEU A 414 13.87 5.23 -6.68
CA LEU A 414 13.24 5.68 -5.45
C LEU A 414 13.47 7.18 -5.25
N MET A 415 12.38 7.92 -5.09
CA MET A 415 12.37 9.35 -4.79
C MET A 415 11.93 9.56 -3.35
N LEU A 416 12.91 9.83 -2.49
CA LEU A 416 12.69 10.09 -1.07
C LEU A 416 11.97 11.43 -0.88
N PHE A 417 11.16 11.54 0.17
CA PHE A 417 10.53 12.81 0.54
C PHE A 417 11.48 13.62 1.45
N ASP A 418 12.73 13.74 0.98
CA ASP A 418 13.82 14.46 1.63
C ASP A 418 14.01 15.86 1.02
N ILE A 419 14.88 16.66 1.65
CA ILE A 419 15.20 18.02 1.20
C ILE A 419 15.69 18.07 -0.26
N ARG A 420 16.31 17.00 -0.76
CA ARG A 420 16.96 16.97 -2.09
C ARG A 420 16.01 16.59 -3.22
N ASN A 421 15.10 15.65 -2.96
CA ASN A 421 14.31 15.01 -4.01
C ASN A 421 12.86 15.52 -4.05
N PHE A 422 12.29 15.98 -2.93
CA PHE A 422 10.87 16.37 -2.88
C PHE A 422 10.49 17.45 -3.90
N GLY A 423 11.36 18.45 -4.10
CA GLY A 423 11.14 19.52 -5.08
C GLY A 423 11.03 19.03 -6.54
N GLN A 424 11.60 17.86 -6.86
CA GLN A 424 11.52 17.27 -8.20
C GLN A 424 10.12 16.68 -8.50
N LEU A 425 9.31 16.43 -7.48
CA LEU A 425 7.96 15.87 -7.65
C LEU A 425 6.92 16.95 -7.99
N GLY A 426 7.23 18.23 -7.75
CA GLY A 426 6.28 19.33 -7.97
C GLY A 426 5.02 19.24 -7.10
N LEU A 427 5.10 18.57 -5.95
CA LEU A 427 3.99 18.39 -5.02
C LEU A 427 3.99 19.48 -3.95
N GLY A 428 2.81 19.98 -3.60
CA GLY A 428 2.59 20.86 -2.46
C GLY A 428 1.89 20.16 -1.30
N ILE A 429 1.63 20.92 -0.24
CA ILE A 429 0.89 20.45 0.93
C ILE A 429 -0.53 20.02 0.55
N ASP A 430 -1.15 20.71 -0.39
CA ASP A 430 -2.52 20.47 -0.83
C ASP A 430 -2.66 19.12 -1.55
N GLU A 431 -1.68 18.75 -2.38
CA GLU A 431 -1.63 17.44 -3.01
C GLU A 431 -1.46 16.33 -1.95
N LEU A 432 -0.59 16.51 -0.96
CA LEU A 432 -0.44 15.51 0.11
C LEU A 432 -1.74 15.31 0.91
N ILE A 433 -2.43 16.40 1.25
CA ILE A 433 -3.72 16.36 1.95
C ILE A 433 -4.78 15.66 1.08
N LYS A 434 -4.90 16.02 -0.19
CA LYS A 434 -5.82 15.38 -1.14
C LYS A 434 -5.54 13.89 -1.30
N GLY A 435 -4.27 13.52 -1.42
CA GLY A 435 -3.85 12.12 -1.53
C GLY A 435 -4.19 11.33 -0.28
N PHE A 436 -3.97 11.91 0.90
CA PHE A 436 -4.31 11.27 2.16
C PHE A 436 -5.81 11.06 2.33
N ILE A 437 -6.64 12.08 2.08
CA ILE A 437 -8.09 11.96 2.23
C ILE A 437 -8.65 10.93 1.25
N GLN A 438 -8.19 10.90 0.00
CA GLN A 438 -8.58 9.85 -0.94
C GLN A 438 -8.17 8.46 -0.49
N SER A 439 -6.98 8.34 0.11
CA SER A 439 -6.52 7.07 0.64
C SER A 439 -7.33 6.62 1.87
N ALA A 440 -7.71 7.55 2.75
CA ALA A 440 -8.59 7.29 3.88
C ALA A 440 -10.00 6.85 3.42
N MET A 441 -10.55 7.48 2.38
CA MET A 441 -11.80 7.04 1.74
C MET A 441 -11.69 5.62 1.17
N ALA A 442 -10.59 5.28 0.51
CA ALA A 442 -10.36 3.94 -0.02
C ALA A 442 -10.27 2.87 1.09
N VAL A 443 -9.58 3.18 2.19
CA VAL A 443 -9.52 2.30 3.36
C VAL A 443 -10.89 2.13 3.99
N TYR A 444 -11.64 3.22 4.19
CA TYR A 444 -13.01 3.19 4.70
C TYR A 444 -13.90 2.30 3.82
N ALA A 445 -13.87 2.48 2.50
CA ALA A 445 -14.67 1.70 1.55
C ALA A 445 -14.38 0.20 1.65
N ILE A 446 -13.11 -0.19 1.68
CA ILE A 446 -12.68 -1.59 1.79
C ILE A 446 -13.06 -2.18 3.15
N ASP A 447 -12.91 -1.42 4.24
CA ASP A 447 -13.27 -1.90 5.57
C ASP A 447 -14.79 -2.06 5.74
N GLN A 448 -15.59 -1.13 5.23
CA GLN A 448 -17.05 -1.26 5.20
C GLN A 448 -17.48 -2.49 4.38
N ASN A 449 -16.81 -2.76 3.26
CA ASN A 449 -17.05 -3.98 2.49
C ASN A 449 -16.71 -5.25 3.29
N ALA A 450 -15.62 -5.22 4.08
CA ALA A 450 -15.27 -6.31 4.99
C ALA A 450 -16.36 -6.51 6.07
N ILE A 451 -16.83 -5.43 6.70
CA ILE A 451 -17.89 -5.47 7.71
C ILE A 451 -19.18 -6.02 7.11
N LYS A 452 -19.55 -5.59 5.90
CA LYS A 452 -20.73 -6.10 5.19
C LYS A 452 -20.63 -7.60 4.89
N THR A 453 -19.44 -8.08 4.55
CA THR A 453 -19.22 -9.46 4.09
C THR A 453 -19.02 -10.44 5.26
N TYR A 454 -18.28 -10.04 6.29
CA TYR A 454 -17.85 -10.90 7.39
C TYR A 454 -18.52 -10.56 8.72
N GLY A 455 -19.39 -9.55 8.75
CA GLY A 455 -19.91 -8.97 9.97
C GLY A 455 -18.89 -8.08 10.66
N ASN A 456 -19.23 -7.60 11.85
CA ASN A 456 -18.25 -6.86 12.63
C ASN A 456 -17.12 -7.77 13.10
N SER A 457 -15.89 -7.25 13.13
CA SER A 457 -14.74 -7.99 13.65
C SER A 457 -15.03 -8.43 15.08
N PRO A 458 -14.76 -9.68 15.47
CA PRO A 458 -14.97 -10.16 16.84
C PRO A 458 -14.06 -9.44 17.84
N ILE A 459 -13.00 -8.81 17.34
CA ILE A 459 -12.07 -8.02 18.13
C ILE A 459 -12.59 -6.56 18.13
N LYS A 460 -13.71 -6.35 18.84
CA LYS A 460 -14.32 -5.02 19.08
C LYS A 460 -13.71 -4.34 20.30
N ASP A 461 -13.76 -3.00 20.28
CA ASP A 461 -13.55 -2.11 21.44
C ASP A 461 -12.11 -1.95 21.96
N TYR A 462 -11.18 -1.62 21.04
CA TYR A 462 -9.78 -1.31 21.38
C TYR A 462 -9.55 0.07 21.99
N PHE A 463 -10.36 1.08 21.64
CA PHE A 463 -10.12 2.48 22.01
C PHE A 463 -11.12 3.03 23.04
N THR A 464 -12.25 2.35 23.22
CA THR A 464 -13.23 2.67 24.27
C THR A 464 -12.75 2.25 25.66
N THR A 465 -11.80 1.30 25.75
CA THR A 465 -11.20 0.85 27.00
C THR A 465 -10.10 1.78 27.53
N GLN A 466 -9.48 2.64 26.70
CA GLN A 466 -8.46 3.60 27.16
C GLN A 466 -9.02 4.94 27.66
N ASN A 467 -10.23 5.33 27.24
CA ASN A 467 -10.86 6.58 27.68
C ASN A 467 -11.64 6.46 29.00
N GLN A 468 -11.51 5.34 29.72
CA GLN A 468 -12.09 5.17 31.07
C GLN A 468 -11.08 5.35 32.21
N GLU A 469 -9.80 5.61 31.92
CA GLU A 469 -8.74 5.83 32.92
C GLU A 469 -7.97 7.15 32.71
N SER A 470 -8.67 8.24 32.37
CA SER A 470 -8.11 9.61 32.41
C SER A 470 -9.00 10.57 33.16
#